data_AF-A0A9D6YEF3-F1
#
_entry.id   AF-A0A9D6YEF3-F1
#
_cell.length_a   1.000
_cell.length_b   1.000
_cell.length_c   1.000
_cell.angle_alpha   90.00
_cell.angle_beta   90.00
_cell.angle_gamma   90.00
#
_symmetry.space_group_name_H-M   'P 1'
#
loop_
_entity.id
_entity.type
_entity.pdbx_description
1 polymer ?
#
loop_
_entity_poly.entity_id
_entity_poly.type
_entity_poly.pdbx_seq_one_letter_code
_entity_poly.pdbx_strand_id
1 'polypeptide(L)'
;MVQSLEQLLTPSEPRSAPSQKAVTREVEYLVNHKDHIHYQARENEGAPMGSGAVESLCRQLQNRFKSCGQFWSRQGLTHLLTINVLFKNQSARFLWN
;
A
#
# COMPACT_ATOMS: atom_id res chain seq x y z
N MET A 1 18.46 11.76 -20.02
CA MET A 1 17.85 11.56 -18.68
C MET A 1 16.34 11.62 -18.88
N VAL A 2 15.58 10.67 -18.36
CA VAL A 2 14.11 10.63 -18.54
C VAL A 2 13.48 11.66 -17.60
N GLN A 3 12.68 12.58 -18.15
CA GLN A 3 12.02 13.67 -17.43
C GLN A 3 10.52 13.42 -17.20
N SER A 4 9.92 12.50 -17.95
CA SER A 4 8.50 12.13 -17.79
C SER A 4 8.25 10.65 -18.10
N LEU A 5 7.16 10.09 -17.56
CA LEU A 5 6.82 8.67 -17.75
C LEU A 5 6.52 8.33 -19.22
N GLU A 6 5.92 9.26 -19.95
CA GLU A 6 5.54 9.11 -21.36
C GLU A 6 6.77 8.94 -22.26
N GLN A 7 7.91 9.52 -21.89
CA GLN A 7 9.18 9.34 -22.61
C GLN A 7 9.68 7.89 -22.56
N LEU A 8 9.21 7.06 -21.63
CA LEU A 8 9.54 5.64 -21.59
C LEU A 8 8.86 4.85 -22.72
N LEU A 9 7.80 5.39 -23.33
CA LEU A 9 7.10 4.78 -24.47
C LEU A 9 7.89 4.89 -25.77
N THR A 10 8.82 5.85 -25.86
CA THR A 10 9.69 6.06 -27.03
C THR A 10 11.14 5.73 -26.64
N PRO A 11 11.50 4.44 -26.58
CA PRO A 11 12.84 4.05 -26.13
C PRO A 11 13.90 4.46 -27.15
N SER A 12 15.07 4.90 -26.67
CA SER A 12 16.24 5.19 -27.52
C SER A 12 16.92 3.93 -28.06
N GLU A 13 16.72 2.79 -27.40
CA GLU A 13 17.25 1.48 -27.75
C GLU A 13 16.10 0.47 -27.86
N PRO A 14 16.10 -0.45 -28.84
CA PRO A 14 15.02 -1.41 -29.01
C PRO A 14 14.88 -2.33 -27.79
N ARG A 15 13.66 -2.39 -27.24
CA ARG A 15 13.29 -3.34 -26.18
C ARG A 15 12.67 -4.58 -26.77
N SER A 16 12.77 -5.70 -26.05
CA SER A 16 11.99 -6.89 -26.36
C SER A 16 10.48 -6.58 -26.28
N ALA A 17 9.69 -7.24 -27.12
CA ALA A 17 8.23 -7.12 -27.13
C ALA A 17 7.57 -7.24 -25.73
N PRO A 18 7.94 -8.21 -24.85
CA PRO A 18 7.35 -8.30 -23.52
C PRO A 18 7.71 -7.10 -22.62
N SER A 19 8.94 -6.61 -22.70
CA SER A 19 9.36 -5.43 -21.94
C SER A 19 8.64 -4.17 -22.40
N GLN A 20 8.48 -3.98 -23.71
CA GLN A 20 7.72 -2.83 -24.25
C GLN A 20 6.27 -2.87 -23.79
N LYS A 21 5.61 -4.04 -23.86
CA LYS A 21 4.23 -4.22 -23.39
C LYS A 21 4.07 -3.93 -21.90
N ALA A 22 5.02 -4.37 -21.07
CA ALA A 22 5.01 -4.09 -19.64
C ALA A 22 5.15 -2.58 -19.36
N VAL A 23 6.12 -1.91 -19.99
CA VAL A 23 6.31 -0.46 -19.84
C VAL A 23 5.07 0.31 -20.25
N THR A 24 4.48 -0.03 -21.41
CA THR A 24 3.25 0.61 -21.87
C THR A 24 2.13 0.47 -20.84
N ARG A 25 1.90 -0.74 -20.31
CA ARG A 25 0.87 -0.99 -19.28
C ARG A 25 1.09 -0.14 -18.03
N GLU A 26 2.30 -0.10 -17.50
CA GLU A 26 2.59 0.63 -16.27
C GLU A 26 2.48 2.16 -16.46
N VAL A 27 2.97 2.68 -17.59
CA VAL A 27 2.84 4.11 -17.92
C VAL A 27 1.37 4.49 -18.05
N GLU A 28 0.58 3.73 -18.81
CA GLU A 28 -0.86 3.96 -18.94
C GLU A 28 -1.56 3.92 -17.58
N TYR A 29 -1.24 2.93 -16.73
CA TYR A 29 -1.80 2.84 -15.39
C TYR A 29 -1.50 4.09 -14.55
N LEU A 30 -0.24 4.51 -14.49
CA LEU A 30 0.17 5.66 -13.68
C LEU A 30 -0.41 6.98 -14.21
N VAL A 31 -0.44 7.18 -15.53
CA VAL A 31 -1.03 8.37 -16.15
C VAL A 31 -2.54 8.43 -15.87
N ASN A 32 -3.24 7.31 -16.01
CA ASN A 32 -4.69 7.24 -15.74
C ASN A 32 -5.05 7.47 -14.27
N HIS A 33 -4.13 7.19 -13.34
CA HIS A 33 -4.37 7.33 -11.89
C HIS A 33 -3.59 8.49 -11.26
N LYS A 34 -3.03 9.40 -12.06
CA LYS A 34 -2.21 10.52 -11.56
C LYS A 34 -2.91 11.36 -10.50
N ASP A 35 -4.24 11.50 -10.61
CA ASP A 35 -5.07 12.30 -9.71
C ASP A 35 -5.20 11.66 -8.32
N HIS A 36 -4.79 10.40 -8.15
CA HIS A 36 -4.71 9.74 -6.84
C HIS A 36 -3.31 9.80 -6.22
N ILE A 37 -2.31 10.32 -6.94
CA ILE A 37 -0.89 10.28 -6.59
C ILE A 37 -0.45 11.67 -6.12
N HIS A 38 -0.66 11.97 -4.83
CA HIS A 38 -0.36 13.27 -4.23
C HIS A 38 0.90 13.26 -3.35
N TYR A 39 1.96 12.53 -3.74
CA TYR A 39 3.14 12.35 -2.88
C TYR A 39 3.77 13.66 -2.40
N GLN A 40 3.96 14.63 -3.30
CA GLN A 40 4.56 15.93 -2.94
C GLN A 40 3.70 16.72 -1.95
N ALA A 41 2.38 16.75 -2.14
CA ALA A 41 1.48 17.42 -1.21
C ALA A 41 1.48 16.73 0.18
N ARG A 42 1.49 15.39 0.20
CA ARG A 42 1.55 14.61 1.44
C ARG A 42 2.88 14.75 2.16
N GLU A 43 3.99 14.81 1.43
CA GLU A 43 5.31 15.12 2.00
C GLU A 43 5.32 16.51 2.66
N ASN A 44 4.75 17.53 2.00
CA ASN A 44 4.63 18.88 2.56
C ASN A 44 3.74 18.93 3.81
N GLU A 45 2.76 18.03 3.95
CA GLU A 45 1.95 17.85 5.16
C GLU A 45 2.69 17.09 6.28
N GLY A 46 3.93 16.65 6.05
CA GLY A 46 4.71 15.85 6.98
C GLY A 46 4.28 14.38 7.04
N ALA A 47 3.50 13.91 6.06
CA ALA A 47 3.08 12.52 6.00
C ALA A 47 4.27 11.62 5.57
N PRO A 48 4.33 10.38 6.05
CA PRO A 48 5.35 9.43 5.61
C PRO A 48 5.20 9.14 4.12
N MET A 49 6.29 9.30 3.35
CA MET A 49 6.30 9.08 1.89
C MET A 49 6.19 7.61 1.46
N GLY A 50 6.16 6.65 2.41
CA GLY A 50 6.19 5.22 2.12
C GLY A 50 5.03 4.45 2.73
N SER A 51 4.64 3.37 2.06
CA SER A 51 3.64 2.39 2.53
C SER A 51 4.17 1.46 3.63
N GLY A 52 5.46 1.51 3.97
CA GLY A 52 6.10 0.52 4.84
C GLY A 52 5.46 0.38 6.24
N ALA A 53 4.98 1.47 6.83
CA ALA A 53 4.27 1.41 8.12
C ALA A 53 2.93 0.64 7.98
N VAL A 54 2.19 0.91 6.92
CA VAL A 54 0.92 0.24 6.59
C VAL A 54 1.17 -1.24 6.27
N GLU A 55 2.15 -1.54 5.41
CA GLU A 55 2.53 -2.90 5.03
C GLU A 55 3.02 -3.72 6.22
N SER A 56 3.82 -3.12 7.11
CA SER A 56 4.28 -3.76 8.33
C SER A 56 3.13 -4.15 9.23
N LEU A 57 2.16 -3.25 9.46
CA LEU A 57 0.97 -3.56 10.25
C LEU A 57 0.12 -4.64 9.56
N CYS A 58 -0.12 -4.52 8.25
CA CYS A 58 -0.84 -5.53 7.47
C CYS A 58 -0.19 -6.92 7.62
N ARG A 59 1.13 -7.03 7.52
CA ARG A 59 1.86 -8.29 7.71
C ARG A 59 1.69 -8.83 9.13
N GLN A 60 1.82 -7.98 10.15
CA GLN A 60 1.63 -8.40 11.55
C GLN A 60 0.21 -8.93 11.81
N LEU A 61 -0.81 -8.26 11.27
CA LEU A 61 -2.21 -8.70 11.39
C LEU A 61 -2.46 -10.00 10.64
N GLN A 62 -1.94 -10.14 9.42
CA GLN A 62 -2.05 -11.38 8.65
C GLN A 62 -1.39 -12.56 9.38
N ASN A 63 -0.19 -12.37 9.89
CA ASN A 63 0.51 -13.40 10.68
C ASN A 63 -0.28 -13.81 11.94
N ARG A 64 -1.04 -12.88 12.52
CA ARG A 64 -1.79 -13.14 13.76
C ARG A 64 -3.14 -13.83 13.54
N PHE A 65 -3.81 -13.53 12.43
CA PHE A 65 -5.21 -13.89 12.20
C PHE A 65 -5.46 -14.79 10.98
N LYS A 66 -4.46 -15.02 10.12
CA LYS A 66 -4.54 -15.90 8.94
C LYS A 66 -3.62 -17.12 9.06
N SER A 67 -3.51 -17.72 10.24
CA SER A 67 -2.77 -18.98 10.42
C SER A 67 -3.65 -20.21 10.15
N CYS A 68 -3.03 -21.38 9.97
CA CYS A 68 -3.74 -22.64 9.74
C CYS A 68 -4.79 -22.91 10.83
N GLY A 69 -6.01 -23.28 10.42
CA GLY A 69 -7.12 -23.58 11.33
C GLY A 69 -7.81 -22.36 11.94
N GLN A 70 -7.37 -21.13 11.64
CA GLN A 70 -8.03 -19.92 12.12
C GLN A 70 -9.13 -19.49 11.14
N PHE A 71 -10.38 -19.53 11.62
CA PHE A 71 -11.53 -19.02 10.89
C PHE A 71 -12.29 -18.06 11.80
N TRP A 72 -12.69 -16.92 11.24
CA TRP A 72 -13.35 -15.86 11.99
C TRP A 72 -14.61 -15.44 11.27
N SER A 73 -15.70 -15.23 12.00
CA SER A 73 -16.81 -14.45 11.47
C SER A 73 -16.36 -13.00 11.29
N ARG A 74 -16.99 -12.26 10.37
CA ARG A 74 -16.67 -10.83 10.14
C ARG A 74 -16.74 -10.03 11.45
N GLN A 75 -17.78 -10.26 12.25
CA GLN A 75 -17.97 -9.59 13.52
C GLN A 75 -16.87 -10.00 14.53
N GLY A 76 -16.55 -11.30 14.64
CA GLY A 76 -15.51 -11.78 15.54
C GLY A 76 -14.13 -11.21 15.20
N LEU A 77 -13.75 -11.20 13.92
CA LEU A 77 -12.49 -10.62 13.47
C LEU A 77 -12.43 -9.13 13.77
N THR A 78 -13.52 -8.39 13.56
CA THR A 78 -13.59 -6.95 13.83
C THR A 78 -13.28 -6.64 15.29
N HIS A 79 -13.89 -7.36 16.24
CA HIS A 79 -13.61 -7.18 17.67
C HIS A 79 -12.15 -7.48 18.03
N LEU A 80 -11.60 -8.57 17.49
CA LEU A 80 -10.20 -8.95 17.73
C LEU A 80 -9.21 -7.93 17.14
N LEU A 81 -9.50 -7.38 15.97
CA LEU A 81 -8.72 -6.31 15.36
C LEU A 81 -8.74 -5.05 16.23
N THR A 82 -9.92 -4.64 16.72
CA THR A 82 -10.05 -3.48 17.62
C THR A 82 -9.17 -3.63 18.85
N ILE A 83 -9.26 -4.78 19.54
CA ILE A 83 -8.41 -5.06 20.70
C ILE A 83 -6.93 -5.00 20.32
N ASN A 84 -6.53 -5.66 19.23
CA ASN A 84 -5.14 -5.69 18.79
C ASN A 84 -4.57 -4.29 18.52
N VAL A 85 -5.34 -3.44 17.83
CA VAL A 85 -4.95 -2.06 17.51
C VAL A 85 -4.84 -1.21 18.78
N LEU A 86 -5.78 -1.34 19.71
CA LEU A 86 -5.71 -0.62 20.99
C LEU A 86 -4.45 -0.96 21.79
N PHE A 87 -4.07 -2.25 21.86
CA PHE A 87 -2.84 -2.65 22.53
C PHE A 87 -1.58 -2.18 21.80
N LYS A 88 -1.53 -2.27 20.47
CA LYS A 88 -0.40 -1.78 19.66
C LYS A 88 -0.20 -0.26 19.80
N ASN A 89 -1.29 0.48 19.92
CA ASN A 89 -1.28 1.93 20.10
C ASN A 89 -1.21 2.35 21.58
N GLN A 90 -0.90 1.43 22.51
CA GLN A 90 -0.81 1.70 23.96
C GLN A 90 -2.07 2.40 24.52
N SER A 91 -3.22 2.13 23.90
CA SER A 91 -4.50 2.80 24.12
C SER A 91 -5.50 1.89 24.83
N ALA A 92 -5.03 0.82 25.49
CA ALA A 92 -5.86 -0.15 26.19
C ALA A 92 -6.73 0.48 27.30
N ARG A 93 -6.39 1.68 27.79
CA ARG A 93 -7.20 2.44 28.75
C ARG A 93 -8.63 2.68 28.28
N PHE A 94 -8.89 2.75 26.97
CA PHE A 94 -10.25 2.96 26.43
C PHE A 94 -11.14 1.71 26.47
N LEU A 95 -10.61 0.55 26.87
CA LEU A 95 -11.40 -0.68 27.01
C LEU A 95 -12.17 -0.76 28.34
N TRP A 96 -11.76 -0.01 29.35
CA TRP A 96 -12.19 -0.19 30.74
C TRP A 96 -12.92 1.03 31.33
N ASN A 97 -13.33 1.97 30.47
CA ASN A 97 -14.14 3.14 30.85
C ASN A 97 -15.63 2.88 30.66
#